data_AF-A0AAN9QV34-F1
#
_entry.id   AF-A0AAN9QV34-F1
#
_cell.length_a   1.000
_cell.length_b   1.000
_cell.length_c   1.000
_cell.angle_alpha   90.00
_cell.angle_beta   90.00
_cell.angle_gamma   90.00
#
_symmetry.space_group_name_H-M   'P 1'
#
loop_
_entity.id
_entity.type
_entity.pdbx_description
1 polymer ?
#
loop_
_entity_poly.entity_id
_entity_poly.type
_entity_poly.pdbx_seq_one_letter_code
_entity_poly.pdbx_strand_id
1 'polypeptide(L)'
;MSLRIKAVVDKFVQELQEALDADIQDRIMKDREMQSYIEEREREVAEREAAWKADLSRREWDKTMAVVIKVVKFESLYGHGKGMKCITGFEPMEARLKMERDNLEKEKSVLMGTASNQDNQDGALEITVSGEKYRCLRFAKAKK
;
A
#
# COMPACT_ATOMS: atom_id res chain seq x y z
N MET A 1 28.46 47.78 -34.86
CA MET A 1 28.26 46.36 -35.23
C MET A 1 27.62 46.29 -36.60
N SER A 2 28.08 45.41 -37.49
CA SER A 2 27.48 45.23 -38.82
C SER A 2 26.12 44.55 -38.71
N LEU A 3 25.08 45.11 -39.35
CA LEU A 3 23.69 44.62 -39.30
C LEU A 3 23.54 43.15 -39.70
N ARG A 4 24.47 42.64 -40.52
CA ARG A 4 24.50 41.24 -40.97
C ARG A 4 24.86 40.26 -39.86
N ILE A 5 25.78 40.65 -38.98
CA ILE A 5 26.20 39.80 -37.85
C ILE A 5 25.07 39.71 -36.84
N LYS A 6 24.38 40.84 -36.58
CA LYS A 6 23.19 40.87 -35.72
C LYS A 6 22.09 39.95 -36.22
N ALA A 7 21.78 39.97 -37.51
CA ALA A 7 20.74 39.10 -38.09
C ALA A 7 21.05 37.60 -37.95
N VAL A 8 22.32 37.21 -38.02
CA VAL A 8 22.75 35.81 -37.82
C VAL A 8 22.60 35.42 -36.35
N VAL A 9 23.05 36.28 -35.42
CA VAL A 9 22.93 36.03 -33.98
C VAL A 9 21.46 35.96 -33.55
N ASP A 10 20.61 36.87 -34.03
CA ASP A 10 19.19 36.89 -33.70
C ASP A 10 18.49 35.59 -34.18
N LYS A 11 18.84 35.08 -35.37
CA LYS A 11 18.35 33.76 -35.83
C LYS A 11 18.83 32.60 -34.97
N PHE A 12 20.12 32.58 -34.63
CA PHE A 12 20.68 31.52 -33.77
C PHE A 12 20.02 31.50 -32.40
N VAL A 13 19.80 32.67 -31.78
CA VAL A 13 19.10 32.77 -30.49
C VAL A 13 17.67 32.27 -30.61
N GLN A 14 16.98 32.62 -31.69
CA GLN A 14 15.62 32.16 -31.93
C GLN A 14 15.54 30.65 -32.11
N GLU A 15 16.43 30.05 -32.91
CA GLU A 15 16.48 28.60 -33.13
C GLU A 15 16.78 27.84 -31.82
N LEU A 16 17.69 28.36 -30.99
CA LEU A 16 17.99 27.76 -29.68
C LEU A 16 16.82 27.86 -28.71
N GLN A 17 16.11 29.00 -28.72
CA GLN A 17 14.93 29.21 -27.90
C GLN A 17 13.81 28.23 -28.29
N GLU A 18 13.52 28.10 -29.59
CA GLU A 18 12.51 27.19 -30.10
C GLU A 18 12.84 25.72 -29.80
N ALA A 19 14.12 25.32 -29.94
CA ALA A 19 14.56 23.96 -29.61
C ALA A 19 14.43 23.66 -28.11
N LEU A 20 14.77 24.61 -27.24
CA LEU A 20 14.64 24.47 -25.79
C LEU A 20 13.18 24.41 -25.36
N ASP A 21 12.33 25.27 -25.93
CA ASP A 21 10.90 25.28 -25.62
C ASP A 21 10.23 23.97 -26.05
N ALA A 22 10.63 23.39 -27.19
CA ALA A 22 10.15 22.09 -27.64
C ALA A 22 10.56 20.95 -26.69
N ASP A 23 11.81 20.93 -26.23
CA ASP A 23 12.29 19.93 -25.27
C ASP A 23 11.56 20.03 -23.91
N ILE A 24 11.34 21.25 -23.43
CA ILE A 24 10.57 21.49 -22.21
C ILE A 24 9.14 20.96 -22.37
N GLN A 25 8.48 21.25 -23.49
CA GLN A 25 7.12 20.78 -23.75
C GLN A 25 7.04 19.26 -23.86
N ASP A 26 8.01 18.61 -24.50
CA ASP A 26 8.07 17.15 -24.60
C ASP A 26 8.25 16.48 -23.23
N ARG A 27 9.10 17.05 -22.36
CA ARG A 27 9.25 16.56 -20.97
C ARG A 27 7.96 16.73 -20.17
N ILE A 28 7.29 17.89 -20.26
CA ILE A 28 6.01 18.13 -19.58
C ILE A 28 4.94 17.15 -20.07
N MET A 29 4.89 16.89 -21.38
CA MET A 29 3.93 15.96 -21.98
C MET A 29 4.14 14.54 -21.45
N LYS A 30 5.38 14.05 -21.46
CA LYS A 30 5.74 12.72 -20.95
C LYS A 30 5.48 12.57 -19.45
N ASP A 31 5.79 13.60 -18.66
CA ASP A 31 5.51 13.58 -17.23
C ASP A 31 4.00 13.52 -16.96
N ARG A 32 3.19 14.24 -17.74
CA ARG A 32 1.73 14.21 -17.61
C ARG A 32 1.15 12.84 -17.96
N GLU A 33 1.64 12.20 -19.02
CA GLU A 33 1.24 10.84 -19.40
C GLU A 33 1.68 9.80 -18.36
N MET A 34 2.88 9.96 -17.81
CA MET A 34 3.37 9.08 -16.76
C MET A 34 2.56 9.22 -15.47
N GLN A 35 2.17 10.44 -15.11
CA GLN A 35 1.31 10.70 -13.94
C GLN A 35 -0.08 10.08 -14.10
N SER A 36 -0.71 10.20 -15.27
CA SER A 36 -2.02 9.58 -15.50
C SER A 36 -1.96 8.05 -15.42
N TYR A 37 -0.87 7.44 -15.90
CA TYR A 37 -0.64 6.00 -15.75
C TYR A 37 -0.50 5.59 -14.27
N ILE A 38 0.25 6.35 -13.48
CA ILE A 38 0.42 6.07 -12.04
C ILE A 38 -0.92 6.18 -11.32
N GLU A 39 -1.68 7.25 -11.57
CA GLU A 39 -2.99 7.47 -10.95
C GLU A 39 -3.98 6.35 -11.26
N GLU A 40 -4.00 5.84 -12.49
CA GLU A 40 -4.84 4.70 -12.87
C GLU A 40 -4.41 3.41 -12.15
N ARG A 41 -3.10 3.17 -12.02
CA ARG A 41 -2.58 2.02 -11.25
C ARG A 41 -2.90 2.15 -9.75
N GLU A 42 -2.84 3.34 -9.19
CA GLU A 42 -3.20 3.60 -7.79
C GLU A 42 -4.70 3.38 -7.56
N ARG A 43 -5.56 3.81 -8.49
CA ARG A 43 -7.01 3.52 -8.42
C ARG A 43 -7.27 2.02 -8.46
N GLU A 44 -6.62 1.30 -9.37
CA GLU A 44 -6.76 -0.15 -9.48
C GLU A 44 -6.36 -0.88 -8.18
N VAL A 45 -5.26 -0.44 -7.54
CA VAL A 45 -4.80 -0.99 -6.27
C VAL A 45 -5.80 -0.66 -5.15
N ALA A 46 -6.29 0.59 -5.09
CA ALA A 46 -7.27 1.01 -4.09
C ALA A 46 -8.58 0.21 -4.19
N GLU A 47 -9.06 -0.09 -5.39
CA GLU A 47 -10.24 -0.94 -5.59
C GLU A 47 -10.01 -2.38 -5.12
N ARG A 48 -8.84 -2.96 -5.43
CA ARG A 48 -8.47 -4.30 -4.96
C ARG A 48 -8.34 -4.36 -3.44
N GLU A 49 -7.73 -3.36 -2.83
CA GLU A 49 -7.61 -3.25 -1.38
C GLU A 49 -8.97 -3.06 -0.71
N ALA A 50 -9.85 -2.24 -1.29
CA ALA A 50 -11.21 -2.06 -0.79
C ALA A 50 -12.02 -3.35 -0.88
N ALA A 51 -11.93 -4.08 -2.00
CA ALA A 51 -12.58 -5.38 -2.18
C ALA A 51 -12.05 -6.42 -1.19
N TRP A 52 -10.73 -6.50 -1.01
CA TRP A 52 -10.12 -7.40 -0.05
C TRP A 52 -10.50 -7.05 1.40
N LYS A 53 -10.53 -5.76 1.75
CA LYS A 53 -10.95 -5.29 3.06
C LYS A 53 -12.43 -5.59 3.32
N ALA A 54 -13.29 -5.44 2.32
CA ALA A 54 -14.70 -5.82 2.41
C ALA A 54 -14.88 -7.33 2.60
N ASP A 55 -14.12 -8.16 1.89
CA ASP A 55 -14.13 -9.62 2.09
C ASP A 55 -13.64 -10.00 3.49
N LEU A 56 -12.57 -9.38 3.97
CA LEU A 56 -12.06 -9.57 5.33
C LEU A 56 -13.11 -9.20 6.38
N SER A 57 -13.71 -8.01 6.26
CA SER A 57 -14.80 -7.58 7.14
C SER A 57 -15.97 -8.56 7.06
N ARG A 58 -16.33 -9.08 5.88
CA ARG A 58 -17.40 -10.09 5.77
C ARG A 58 -17.07 -11.38 6.51
N ARG A 59 -15.84 -11.87 6.42
CA ARG A 59 -15.40 -13.06 7.17
C ARG A 59 -15.40 -12.82 8.68
N GLU A 60 -15.07 -11.62 9.12
CA GLU A 60 -15.17 -11.22 10.53
C GLU A 60 -16.65 -11.19 10.98
N TRP A 61 -17.53 -10.63 10.16
CA TRP A 61 -18.98 -10.64 10.40
C TRP A 61 -19.56 -12.06 10.41
N ASP A 62 -19.13 -12.95 9.53
CA ASP A 62 -19.59 -14.34 9.52
C ASP A 62 -19.18 -15.07 10.81
N LYS A 63 -17.97 -14.79 11.33
CA LYS A 63 -17.50 -15.33 12.62
C LYS A 63 -18.35 -14.80 13.78
N THR A 64 -18.65 -13.50 13.82
CA THR A 64 -19.45 -12.90 14.90
C THR A 64 -20.91 -13.32 14.81
N MET A 65 -21.50 -13.35 13.62
CA MET A 65 -22.86 -13.84 13.39
C MET A 65 -22.99 -15.32 13.71
N ALA A 66 -22.00 -16.16 13.41
CA ALA A 66 -22.02 -17.56 13.82
C ALA A 66 -22.05 -17.72 15.35
N VAL A 67 -21.39 -16.83 16.09
CA VAL A 67 -21.47 -16.79 17.57
C VAL A 67 -22.86 -16.33 18.01
N VAL A 68 -23.39 -15.25 17.45
CA VAL A 68 -24.73 -14.73 17.78
C VAL A 68 -25.81 -15.77 17.47
N ILE A 69 -25.77 -16.42 16.31
CA ILE A 69 -26.71 -17.48 15.93
C ILE A 69 -26.63 -18.66 16.89
N LYS A 70 -25.43 -19.06 17.33
CA LYS A 70 -25.27 -20.12 18.34
C LYS A 70 -25.89 -19.73 19.69
N VAL A 71 -25.71 -18.48 20.13
CA VAL A 71 -26.28 -17.96 21.38
C VAL A 71 -27.81 -17.89 21.30
N VAL A 72 -28.36 -17.32 20.22
CA VAL A 72 -29.82 -17.20 20.02
C VAL A 72 -30.47 -18.57 19.86
N LYS A 73 -29.83 -19.50 19.15
CA LYS A 73 -30.34 -20.88 18.99
C LYS A 73 -30.29 -21.65 20.31
N PHE A 74 -29.30 -21.39 21.16
CA PHE A 74 -29.25 -21.93 22.51
C PHE A 74 -30.40 -21.39 23.37
N GLU A 75 -30.67 -20.08 23.36
CA GLU A 75 -31.81 -19.51 24.08
C GLU A 75 -33.16 -20.03 23.56
N SER A 76 -33.34 -20.18 22.25
CA SER A 76 -34.60 -20.70 21.69
C SER A 76 -34.84 -22.18 21.99
N LEU A 77 -33.79 -23.00 22.12
CA LEU A 77 -33.92 -24.43 22.40
C LEU A 77 -34.03 -24.74 23.91
N TYR A 78 -33.52 -23.85 24.77
CA TYR A 78 -33.43 -24.08 26.21
C TYR A 78 -34.16 -23.01 27.06
N GLY A 79 -34.81 -22.03 26.44
CA GLY A 79 -35.37 -20.84 27.09
C GLY A 79 -36.83 -20.93 27.55
N HIS A 80 -37.37 -22.13 27.78
CA HIS A 80 -38.62 -22.28 28.54
C HIS A 80 -38.42 -23.24 29.71
N GLY A 81 -37.84 -22.70 30.78
CA GLY A 81 -37.88 -23.32 32.09
C GLY A 81 -36.51 -23.61 32.71
N LYS A 82 -36.20 -22.79 33.72
CA LYS A 82 -35.23 -23.03 34.81
C LYS A 82 -33.75 -22.76 34.49
N GLY A 83 -33.22 -21.84 35.30
CA GLY A 83 -31.91 -22.00 35.92
C GLY A 83 -30.73 -21.92 34.98
N MET A 84 -30.25 -20.69 34.80
CA MET A 84 -28.95 -20.31 34.26
C MET A 84 -27.80 -21.17 34.84
N LYS A 85 -27.45 -22.24 34.15
CA LYS A 85 -26.18 -22.97 34.29
C LYS A 85 -25.87 -23.59 32.93
N CYS A 86 -25.00 -22.95 32.16
CA CYS A 86 -24.03 -23.52 31.24
C CYS A 86 -23.41 -22.40 30.40
N ILE A 87 -22.40 -21.73 30.95
CA ILE A 87 -21.41 -20.99 30.17
C ILE A 87 -20.03 -21.54 30.57
N THR A 88 -19.75 -22.80 30.21
CA THR A 88 -18.40 -23.39 30.37
C THR A 88 -17.77 -23.70 29.02
N GLY A 89 -18.42 -23.34 27.91
CA GLY A 89 -17.93 -23.56 26.54
C GLY A 89 -17.51 -22.31 25.77
N PHE A 90 -17.75 -21.10 26.30
CA PHE A 90 -17.40 -19.83 25.63
C PHE A 90 -15.97 -19.36 25.97
N GLU A 91 -15.54 -19.52 27.23
CA GLU A 91 -14.17 -19.20 27.66
C GLU A 91 -13.06 -19.93 26.89
N PRO A 92 -13.15 -21.24 26.56
CA PRO A 92 -12.11 -21.90 25.77
C PRO A 92 -12.07 -21.43 24.31
N MET A 93 -13.16 -20.88 23.77
CA MET A 93 -13.19 -20.31 22.42
C MET A 93 -12.55 -18.92 22.39
N GLU A 94 -12.85 -18.09 23.39
CA GLU A 94 -12.26 -16.75 23.54
C GLU A 94 -10.77 -16.82 23.88
N ALA A 95 -10.37 -17.77 24.75
CA ALA A 95 -8.97 -18.06 25.03
C ALA A 95 -8.22 -18.59 23.79
N ARG A 96 -8.85 -19.43 22.96
CA ARG A 96 -8.29 -19.88 21.68
C ARG A 96 -8.11 -18.73 20.70
N LEU A 97 -9.11 -17.88 20.52
CA LEU A 97 -9.03 -16.72 19.62
C LEU A 97 -8.02 -15.68 20.12
N LYS A 98 -7.87 -15.51 21.44
CA LYS A 98 -6.83 -14.67 22.03
C LYS A 98 -5.45 -15.25 21.77
N MET A 99 -5.27 -16.56 21.96
CA MET A 99 -4.01 -17.23 21.67
C MET A 99 -3.66 -17.20 20.17
N GLU A 100 -4.64 -17.36 19.28
CA GLU A 100 -4.47 -17.27 17.83
C GLU A 100 -4.12 -15.85 17.37
N ARG A 101 -4.77 -14.83 17.96
CA ARG A 101 -4.42 -13.42 17.76
C ARG A 101 -3.00 -13.10 18.25
N ASP A 102 -2.66 -13.54 19.46
CA ASP A 102 -1.32 -13.34 20.04
C ASP A 102 -0.25 -14.07 19.20
N ASN A 103 -0.59 -15.22 18.59
CA ASN A 103 0.29 -15.94 17.69
C ASN A 103 0.48 -15.20 16.36
N LEU A 104 -0.61 -14.71 15.76
CA LEU A 104 -0.56 -13.89 14.54
C LEU A 104 0.15 -12.55 14.77
N GLU A 105 0.03 -11.95 15.94
CA GLU A 105 0.75 -10.73 16.30
C GLU A 105 2.24 -10.98 16.49
N LYS A 106 2.62 -12.14 17.06
CA LYS A 106 4.02 -12.60 17.07
C LYS A 106 4.53 -12.81 15.64
N GLU A 107 3.80 -13.52 14.78
CA GLU A 107 4.20 -13.71 13.38
C GLU A 107 4.29 -12.39 12.61
N LYS A 108 3.35 -11.46 12.83
CA LYS A 108 3.39 -10.11 12.25
C LYS A 108 4.59 -9.32 12.75
N SER A 109 4.93 -9.38 14.05
CA SER A 109 6.10 -8.69 14.58
C SER A 109 7.41 -9.22 14.00
N VAL A 110 7.47 -10.50 13.65
CA VAL A 110 8.61 -11.08 12.92
C VAL A 110 8.67 -10.48 11.51
N LEU A 111 7.54 -10.39 10.81
CA LEU A 111 7.49 -9.92 9.42
C LEU A 111 7.47 -8.38 9.25
N MET A 112 7.32 -7.61 10.33
CA MET A 112 7.33 -6.15 10.29
C MET A 112 8.75 -5.65 10.06
N GLY A 113 8.99 -5.09 8.87
CA GLY A 113 10.25 -4.46 8.52
C GLY A 113 10.15 -2.95 8.38
N THR A 114 11.23 -2.24 8.69
CA THR A 114 11.36 -0.80 8.42
C THR A 114 12.26 -0.59 7.21
N ALA A 115 11.79 0.24 6.27
CA ALA A 115 12.58 0.66 5.12
C ALA A 115 13.19 2.02 5.44
N SER A 116 14.52 2.09 5.53
CA SER A 116 15.22 3.34 5.79
C SER A 116 15.68 3.94 4.46
N ASN A 117 15.15 5.11 4.13
CA ASN A 117 15.56 5.88 2.97
C ASN A 117 16.74 6.77 3.37
N GLN A 118 17.86 6.15 3.77
CA GLN A 118 19.09 6.93 3.90
C GLN A 118 19.58 7.27 2.50
N ASP A 119 19.74 8.56 2.23
CA ASP A 119 20.40 9.13 1.05
C ASP A 119 21.90 8.80 1.06
N ASN A 120 22.23 7.51 1.07
CA ASN A 120 23.57 7.04 0.86
C ASN A 120 23.88 7.22 -0.64
N GLN A 121 25.02 7.82 -0.95
CA GLN A 121 25.45 8.21 -2.31
C GLN A 121 25.50 7.05 -3.34
N ASP A 122 25.31 5.82 -2.86
CA ASP A 122 25.32 4.55 -3.58
C ASP A 122 23.93 4.13 -4.11
N GLY A 123 22.86 4.88 -3.80
CA GLY A 123 21.49 4.66 -4.32
C GLY A 123 20.78 3.40 -3.82
N ALA A 124 21.42 2.57 -3.00
CA ALA A 124 20.86 1.35 -2.44
C ALA A 124 19.78 1.64 -1.38
N LEU A 125 18.73 0.81 -1.35
CA LEU A 125 17.71 0.81 -0.29
C LEU A 125 18.10 -0.21 0.77
N GLU A 126 18.09 0.19 2.04
CA GLU A 126 18.26 -0.73 3.15
C GLU A 126 16.89 -1.03 3.78
N ILE A 127 16.53 -2.31 3.78
CA ILE A 127 15.34 -2.80 4.48
C ILE A 127 15.78 -3.71 5.61
N THR A 128 15.15 -3.56 6.77
CA THR A 128 15.33 -4.47 7.89
C THR A 128 14.08 -5.30 8.03
N VAL A 129 14.15 -6.62 7.94
CA VAL A 129 13.01 -7.54 8.09
C VAL A 129 13.43 -8.63 9.08
N SER A 130 12.61 -8.94 10.08
CA SER A 130 12.92 -9.96 11.09
C SER A 130 14.24 -9.75 11.85
N GLY A 131 14.76 -8.52 11.92
CA GLY A 131 16.06 -8.20 12.53
C GLY A 131 17.28 -8.41 11.62
N GLU A 132 17.08 -8.90 10.40
CA GLU A 132 18.13 -9.04 9.39
C GLU A 132 18.13 -7.83 8.46
N LYS A 133 19.32 -7.33 8.13
CA LYS A 133 19.49 -6.19 7.22
C LYS A 133 19.74 -6.67 5.80
N TYR A 134 18.90 -6.24 4.89
CA TYR A 134 19.00 -6.51 3.47
C TYR A 134 19.32 -5.22 2.70
N ARG A 135 20.26 -5.31 1.76
CA ARG A 135 20.66 -4.21 0.88
C ARG A 135 20.15 -4.49 -0.52
N CYS A 136 19.17 -3.72 -0.96
CA CYS A 136 18.59 -3.83 -2.29
C CYS A 136 19.18 -2.74 -3.18
N LEU A 137 19.80 -3.12 -4.30
CA LEU A 137 20.17 -2.15 -5.32
C LEU A 137 18.88 -1.64 -5.97
N ARG A 138 18.62 -0.32 -5.89
CA ARG A 138 17.59 0.27 -6.74
C ARG A 138 18.13 0.30 -8.16
N PHE A 139 17.34 -0.21 -9.10
CA PHE A 139 17.59 0.06 -10.51
C PHE A 139 17.45 1.57 -10.72
N ALA A 140 18.58 2.28 -10.76
CA ALA A 140 18.60 3.64 -11.26
C ALA A 140 18.17 3.56 -12.73
N LYS A 141 16.98 4.07 -13.07
CA LYS A 141 16.69 4.37 -14.47
C LYS A 141 17.81 5.30 -14.95
N ALA A 142 18.60 4.86 -15.92
CA ALA A 142 19.65 5.67 -16.51
C ALA A 142 19.02 7.00 -16.95
N LYS A 143 19.51 8.12 -16.40
CA LYS A 143 19.18 9.45 -16.95
C LYS A 143 19.78 9.48 -18.36
N LYS A 144 18.92 9.38 -19.37
CA LYS A 144 19.24 9.81 -20.73
C LYS A 144 19.25 11.33 -20.77
#